data_AF-Q9P435-F1
#
_entry.id   AF-Q9P435-F1
#
_cell.length_a   1.000
_cell.length_b   1.000
_cell.length_c   1.000
_cell.angle_alpha   90.00
_cell.angle_beta   90.00
_cell.angle_gamma   90.00
#
_symmetry.space_group_name_H-M   'P 1'
#
loop_
_entity.id
_entity.type
_entity.pdbx_description
1 polymer ?
#
loop_
_entity_poly.entity_id
_entity_poly.type
_entity_poly.pdbx_seq_one_letter_code
_entity_poly.pdbx_strand_id
1 'polypeptide(L)'
;MHLSSIFIGALTALISVVHAESVIAKRADLGSASVFVYCNFSVALDIQAGETSTREILDGRSYDYHNEKYRRGGGDGVSLTLHHTDGPDSSNSETTFRYKLADDNSTVEYSLGNSGGNPFAGHKITLKSSGDGCPNIEWPEGIPTGVSSGSCGSSENSILTLCPPGTSLDDFEDE
;
A
#
# COMPACT_ATOMS: atom_id res chain seq x y z
N MET A 1 46.27 30.64 -74.31
CA MET A 1 44.91 30.37 -73.82
C MET A 1 44.88 28.96 -73.28
N HIS A 2 44.56 28.84 -71.98
CA HIS A 2 43.73 27.81 -71.34
C HIS A 2 44.11 26.31 -71.46
N LEU A 3 43.98 25.45 -70.44
CA LEU A 3 43.92 25.57 -68.98
C LEU A 3 44.03 24.11 -68.47
N SER A 4 44.88 23.86 -67.48
CA SER A 4 45.06 22.55 -66.83
C SER A 4 43.77 22.09 -66.13
N SER A 5 43.35 20.85 -66.35
CA SER A 5 42.21 20.24 -65.64
C SER A 5 42.69 19.50 -64.41
N ILE A 6 42.29 19.98 -63.23
CA ILE A 6 42.49 19.34 -61.93
C ILE A 6 41.21 18.54 -61.62
N PHE A 7 41.34 17.23 -61.43
CA PHE A 7 40.26 16.39 -60.92
C PHE A 7 40.16 16.57 -59.39
N ILE A 8 39.03 17.10 -58.92
CA ILE A 8 38.69 17.19 -57.51
C ILE A 8 37.99 15.88 -57.11
N GLY A 9 38.65 15.07 -56.29
CA GLY A 9 38.05 13.89 -55.66
C GLY A 9 37.18 14.31 -54.47
N ALA A 10 35.89 13.96 -54.50
CA ALA A 10 34.98 14.18 -53.40
C ALA A 10 35.17 13.09 -52.31
N LEU A 11 35.53 13.50 -51.10
CA LEU A 11 35.64 12.65 -49.92
C LEU A 11 34.27 12.60 -49.22
N THR A 12 33.58 11.47 -49.25
CA THR A 12 32.31 11.26 -48.55
C THR A 12 32.58 10.91 -47.08
N ALA A 13 32.29 11.85 -46.17
CA ALA A 13 32.32 11.60 -44.73
C ALA A 13 31.04 10.87 -44.31
N LEU A 14 31.18 9.63 -43.82
CA LEU A 14 30.09 8.88 -43.18
C LEU A 14 29.94 9.38 -41.74
N ILE A 15 28.85 10.07 -41.44
CA ILE A 15 28.48 10.48 -40.08
C ILE A 15 27.65 9.34 -39.45
N SER A 16 28.22 8.67 -38.47
CA SER A 16 27.49 7.69 -37.65
C SER A 16 26.54 8.44 -36.71
N VAL A 17 25.24 8.43 -37.02
CA VAL A 17 24.21 8.97 -36.12
C VAL A 17 23.98 7.97 -34.99
N VAL A 18 24.55 8.27 -33.82
CA VAL A 18 24.27 7.51 -32.59
C VAL A 18 22.85 7.88 -32.14
N HIS A 19 21.92 6.94 -32.26
CA HIS A 19 20.57 7.10 -31.71
C HIS A 19 20.65 6.86 -30.19
N ALA A 20 20.63 7.94 -29.42
CA ALA A 20 20.38 7.87 -27.99
C ALA A 20 18.86 7.74 -27.79
N GLU A 21 18.37 6.50 -27.66
CA GLU A 21 17.00 6.29 -27.16
C GLU A 21 16.97 6.68 -25.69
N SER A 22 16.32 7.81 -25.39
CA SER A 22 16.02 8.20 -24.03
C SER A 22 15.01 7.22 -23.45
N VAL A 23 15.48 6.31 -22.59
CA VAL A 23 14.58 5.54 -21.72
C VAL A 23 14.01 6.51 -20.70
N ILE A 24 12.86 7.11 -21.03
CA ILE A 24 12.04 7.82 -20.05
C ILE A 24 11.52 6.73 -19.11
N ALA A 25 12.20 6.54 -17.98
CA ALA A 25 11.71 5.69 -16.91
C ALA A 25 10.36 6.26 -16.47
N LYS A 26 9.27 5.60 -16.89
CA LYS A 26 7.93 5.88 -16.40
C LYS A 26 7.99 5.61 -14.90
N ARG A 27 7.97 6.65 -14.06
CA ARG A 27 7.71 6.46 -12.62
C ARG A 27 6.38 5.74 -12.54
N ALA A 28 6.38 4.50 -12.06
CA ALA A 28 5.14 3.83 -11.70
C ALA A 28 4.44 4.74 -10.67
N ASP A 29 3.18 5.08 -10.93
CA ASP A 29 2.39 5.73 -9.89
C ASP A 29 2.19 4.69 -8.79
N LEU A 30 2.61 5.05 -7.58
CA LEU A 30 2.48 4.16 -6.44
C LEU A 30 1.01 4.08 -6.04
N GLY A 31 0.59 2.91 -5.60
CA GLY A 31 -0.69 2.69 -4.94
C GLY A 31 -0.76 3.40 -3.58
N SER A 32 -1.75 3.00 -2.79
CA SER A 32 -2.02 3.59 -1.49
C SER A 32 -2.31 2.55 -0.42
N ALA A 33 -2.05 2.94 0.83
CA ALA A 33 -2.53 2.25 2.02
C ALA A 33 -3.78 2.98 2.53
N SER A 34 -4.84 2.23 2.78
CA SER A 34 -6.09 2.77 3.32
C SER A 34 -6.53 2.00 4.56
N VAL A 35 -7.15 2.72 5.51
CA VAL A 35 -7.80 2.16 6.69
C VAL A 35 -9.23 2.66 6.72
N PHE A 36 -10.19 1.75 6.56
CA PHE A 36 -11.61 2.05 6.69
C PHE A 36 -12.16 1.50 8.00
N VAL A 37 -12.92 2.33 8.72
CA VAL A 37 -13.54 1.94 10.00
C VAL A 37 -15.05 1.99 9.85
N TYR A 38 -15.69 0.83 9.88
CA TYR A 38 -17.15 0.69 9.85
C TYR A 38 -17.74 0.27 11.21
N CYS A 39 -16.92 0.32 12.25
CA CYS A 39 -17.31 -0.07 13.59
C CYS A 39 -18.29 0.95 14.21
N ASN A 40 -19.06 0.54 15.22
CA ASN A 40 -19.92 1.48 15.95
C ASN A 40 -19.18 2.30 17.03
N PHE A 41 -17.85 2.22 17.04
CA PHE A 41 -16.92 2.92 17.94
C PHE A 41 -15.81 3.63 17.15
N SER A 42 -15.07 4.50 17.81
CA SER A 42 -13.95 5.21 17.22
C SER A 42 -12.65 4.42 17.37
N VAL A 43 -11.70 4.65 16.46
CA VAL A 43 -10.39 4.00 16.44
C VAL A 43 -9.31 5.07 16.42
N ALA A 44 -8.35 4.98 17.33
CA ALA A 44 -7.15 5.80 17.25
C ALA A 44 -6.17 5.15 16.29
N LEU A 45 -5.66 5.92 15.34
CA LEU A 45 -4.68 5.49 14.34
C LEU A 45 -3.37 6.25 14.57
N ASP A 46 -2.34 5.52 14.97
CA ASP A 46 -0.96 6.00 15.05
C ASP A 46 -0.21 5.63 13.77
N ILE A 47 0.27 6.65 13.07
CA ILE A 47 1.00 6.53 11.82
C ILE A 47 2.47 6.78 12.11
N GLN A 48 3.32 5.78 11.90
CA GLN A 48 4.77 5.89 12.11
C GLN A 48 5.53 5.62 10.82
N ALA A 49 6.42 6.54 10.45
CA ALA A 49 7.32 6.39 9.32
C ALA A 49 8.70 6.96 9.65
N GLY A 50 9.61 6.09 10.10
CA GLY A 50 10.87 6.51 10.68
C GLY A 50 10.63 7.33 11.95
N GLU A 51 11.23 8.52 12.02
CA GLU A 51 11.10 9.43 13.17
C GLU A 51 9.79 10.26 13.16
N THR A 52 9.02 10.21 12.07
CA THR A 52 7.76 10.94 11.98
C THR A 52 6.64 10.10 12.56
N SER A 53 5.88 10.68 13.49
CA SER A 53 4.65 10.11 14.02
C SER A 53 3.49 11.11 13.94
N THR A 54 2.29 10.63 13.67
CA THR A 54 1.06 11.42 13.69
C THR A 54 -0.07 10.54 14.21
N ARG A 55 -1.05 11.15 14.90
CA ARG A 55 -2.22 10.45 15.42
C ARG A 55 -3.49 11.03 14.82
N GLU A 56 -4.37 10.14 14.41
CA GLU A 56 -5.72 10.44 13.93
C GLU A 56 -6.75 9.70 14.78
N ILE A 57 -7.98 10.24 14.87
CA ILE A 57 -9.13 9.53 15.42
C ILE A 57 -10.12 9.33 14.28
N LEU A 58 -10.45 8.09 13.98
CA LEU A 58 -11.41 7.72 12.94
C LEU A 58 -12.73 7.34 13.63
N ASP A 59 -13.80 8.10 13.39
CA ASP A 59 -15.13 7.78 13.92
C ASP A 59 -15.85 6.76 13.02
N GLY A 60 -15.93 5.51 13.50
CA GLY A 60 -16.56 4.44 12.75
C GLY A 60 -18.06 4.65 12.48
N ARG A 61 -18.77 5.38 13.34
CA ARG A 61 -20.19 5.73 13.12
C ARG A 61 -20.39 6.71 11.95
N SER A 62 -19.34 7.45 11.63
CA SER A 62 -19.29 8.37 10.49
C SER A 62 -18.65 7.73 9.25
N TYR A 63 -18.23 6.47 9.35
CA TYR A 63 -17.50 5.74 8.31
C TYR A 63 -16.20 6.43 7.90
N ASP A 64 -15.50 7.01 8.88
CA ASP A 64 -14.22 7.68 8.64
C ASP A 64 -13.16 6.70 8.10
N TYR A 65 -12.22 7.25 7.33
CA TYR A 65 -11.12 6.49 6.76
C TYR A 65 -9.84 7.32 6.69
N HIS A 66 -8.72 6.62 6.71
CA HIS A 66 -7.40 7.14 6.39
C HIS A 66 -6.96 6.63 5.01
N ASN A 67 -6.25 7.46 4.25
CA ASN A 67 -5.60 7.07 3.00
C ASN A 67 -4.26 7.81 2.84
N GLU A 68 -3.21 7.08 2.50
CA GLU A 68 -1.94 7.67 2.08
C GLU A 68 -1.33 6.94 0.88
N LYS A 69 -0.70 7.69 -0.03
CA LYS A 69 0.15 7.10 -1.07
C LYS A 69 1.31 6.37 -0.42
N TYR A 70 1.69 5.22 -0.98
CA TYR A 70 2.87 4.53 -0.47
C TYR A 70 4.10 5.42 -0.53
N ARG A 71 4.88 5.35 0.53
CA ARG A 71 6.12 6.07 0.69
C ARG A 71 7.12 5.22 1.44
N ARG A 72 8.39 5.57 1.32
CA ARG A 72 9.43 4.93 2.14
C ARG A 72 9.28 5.42 3.57
N GLY A 73 9.27 4.48 4.51
CA GLY A 73 9.41 4.75 5.93
C GLY A 73 10.83 4.44 6.42
N GLY A 74 10.95 4.14 7.71
CA GLY A 74 12.19 3.61 8.30
C GLY A 74 12.51 2.20 7.79
N GLY A 75 13.43 1.48 8.47
CA GLY A 75 13.85 0.14 8.07
C GLY A 75 12.70 -0.87 7.87
N ASP A 76 11.66 -0.74 8.70
CA ASP A 76 10.47 -1.59 8.68
C ASP A 76 9.32 -1.03 7.82
N GLY A 77 9.54 0.05 7.07
CA GLY A 77 8.49 0.70 6.29
C GLY A 77 7.63 1.65 7.12
N VAL A 78 6.34 1.72 6.80
CA VAL A 78 5.34 2.56 7.48
C VAL A 78 4.40 1.66 8.27
N SER A 79 4.15 2.04 9.53
CA SER A 79 3.23 1.33 10.42
C SER A 79 1.99 2.19 10.68
N LEU A 80 0.83 1.59 10.49
CA LEU A 80 -0.51 2.09 10.78
C LEU A 80 -1.04 1.27 11.95
N THR A 81 -0.86 1.78 13.17
CA THR A 81 -1.21 1.08 14.41
C THR A 81 -2.57 1.55 14.91
N LEU A 82 -3.49 0.62 15.09
CA LEU A 82 -4.88 0.87 15.46
C LEU A 82 -5.11 0.47 16.91
N HIS A 83 -5.78 1.35 17.63
CA HIS A 83 -6.21 1.16 19.02
C HIS A 83 -7.71 1.38 19.14
N HIS A 84 -8.36 0.52 19.91
CA HIS A 84 -9.73 0.77 20.34
C HIS A 84 -9.77 2.00 21.25
N THR A 85 -10.64 2.99 21.02
CA THR A 85 -10.68 4.20 21.88
C THR A 85 -11.41 3.99 23.19
N ASP A 86 -12.25 2.96 23.27
CA ASP A 86 -13.08 2.66 24.44
C ASP A 86 -12.61 1.39 25.18
N GLY A 87 -12.88 1.30 26.49
CA GLY A 87 -12.64 0.10 27.30
C GLY A 87 -11.31 0.07 28.08
N PRO A 88 -11.18 -0.76 29.13
CA PRO A 88 -10.00 -0.80 30.00
C PRO A 88 -8.74 -1.33 29.31
N ASP A 89 -8.89 -2.12 28.24
CA ASP A 89 -7.79 -2.72 27.45
C ASP A 89 -7.33 -1.84 26.27
N SER A 90 -7.93 -0.65 26.10
CA SER A 90 -7.59 0.35 25.07
C SER A 90 -6.14 0.84 25.13
N SER A 91 -5.44 0.64 26.25
CA SER A 91 -4.12 1.24 26.50
C SER A 91 -2.92 0.39 26.11
N ASN A 92 -3.07 -0.93 25.94
CA ASN A 92 -1.91 -1.82 25.74
C ASN A 92 -2.06 -2.84 24.60
N SER A 93 -3.24 -2.97 24.00
CA SER A 93 -3.46 -3.89 22.88
C SER A 93 -3.57 -3.12 21.57
N GLU A 94 -2.90 -3.62 20.54
CA GLU A 94 -2.74 -2.91 19.27
C GLU A 94 -2.88 -3.87 18.09
N THR A 95 -3.49 -3.40 17.00
CA THR A 95 -3.42 -4.06 15.69
C THR A 95 -2.60 -3.18 14.76
N THR A 96 -1.53 -3.70 14.18
CA THR A 96 -0.66 -2.95 13.27
C THR A 96 -0.81 -3.48 11.85
N PHE A 97 -1.24 -2.60 10.94
CA PHE A 97 -1.06 -2.77 9.51
C PHE A 97 0.25 -2.08 9.11
N ARG A 98 1.19 -2.84 8.55
CA ARG A 98 2.46 -2.31 8.04
C ARG A 98 2.55 -2.50 6.54
N TYR A 99 3.14 -1.53 5.85
CA TYR A 99 3.54 -1.69 4.46
C TYR A 99 4.98 -1.20 4.22
N LYS A 100 5.64 -1.78 3.21
CA LYS A 100 7.01 -1.43 2.81
C LYS A 100 7.18 -1.55 1.31
N LEU A 101 7.79 -0.54 0.69
CA LEU A 101 8.23 -0.62 -0.70
C LEU A 101 9.51 -1.47 -0.80
N ALA A 102 9.46 -2.50 -1.63
CA ALA A 102 10.56 -3.43 -1.92
C ALA A 102 10.92 -3.39 -3.42
N ASP A 103 12.00 -4.09 -3.80
CA ASP A 103 12.42 -4.28 -5.20
C ASP A 103 12.45 -2.98 -6.00
N ASP A 104 13.22 -2.00 -5.54
CA ASP A 104 13.33 -0.66 -6.15
C ASP A 104 11.97 0.05 -6.34
N ASN A 105 11.05 -0.16 -5.38
CA ASN A 105 9.66 0.32 -5.37
C ASN A 105 8.75 -0.33 -6.41
N SER A 106 9.09 -1.50 -6.95
CA SER A 106 8.17 -2.25 -7.83
C SER A 106 7.21 -3.16 -7.07
N THR A 107 7.54 -3.51 -5.84
CA THR A 107 6.75 -4.38 -4.96
C THR A 107 6.32 -3.61 -3.71
N VAL A 108 5.12 -3.88 -3.20
CA VAL A 108 4.71 -3.53 -1.84
C VAL A 108 4.53 -4.80 -1.02
N GLU A 109 5.23 -4.88 0.10
CA GLU A 109 5.02 -5.88 1.14
C GLU A 109 4.07 -5.30 2.18
N TYR A 110 3.11 -6.10 2.65
CA TYR A 110 2.18 -5.71 3.69
C TYR A 110 1.97 -6.81 4.72
N SER A 111 1.66 -6.42 5.94
CA SER A 111 1.38 -7.35 7.04
C SER A 111 0.38 -6.81 8.03
N LEU A 112 -0.31 -7.72 8.71
CA LEU A 112 -1.19 -7.43 9.82
C LEU A 112 -0.72 -8.21 11.06
N GLY A 113 -0.59 -7.55 12.19
CA GLY A 113 -0.15 -8.18 13.44
C GLY A 113 -0.81 -7.56 14.66
N ASN A 114 -0.93 -8.35 15.74
CA ASN A 114 -1.39 -7.86 17.03
C ASN A 114 -0.26 -7.88 18.06
N SER A 115 -0.24 -6.89 18.94
CA SER A 115 0.65 -6.81 20.11
C SER A 115 -0.19 -6.55 21.36
N GLY A 116 0.25 -7.07 22.52
CA GLY A 116 -0.40 -6.80 23.81
C GLY A 116 -1.85 -7.27 23.98
N GLY A 117 -2.44 -7.99 23.01
CA GLY A 117 -3.80 -8.52 23.06
C GLY A 117 -4.46 -8.52 21.69
N ASN A 118 -5.80 -8.58 21.67
CA ASN A 118 -6.59 -8.46 20.44
C ASN A 118 -7.61 -7.30 20.63
N PRO A 119 -7.25 -6.05 20.28
CA PRO A 119 -8.08 -4.87 20.60
C PRO A 119 -9.45 -4.88 19.93
N PHE A 120 -9.61 -5.66 18.86
CA PHE A 120 -10.83 -5.76 18.08
C PHE A 120 -11.42 -7.17 18.11
N ALA A 121 -11.17 -7.96 19.16
CA ALA A 121 -11.77 -9.28 19.31
C ALA A 121 -13.31 -9.20 19.24
N GLY A 122 -13.93 -10.08 18.44
CA GLY A 122 -15.36 -10.05 18.11
C GLY A 122 -15.73 -9.14 16.94
N HIS A 123 -14.75 -8.50 16.29
CA HIS A 123 -14.96 -7.64 15.14
C HIS A 123 -14.09 -8.07 13.95
N LYS A 124 -14.72 -8.43 12.83
CA LYS A 124 -14.00 -8.84 11.61
C LYS A 124 -13.02 -7.76 11.14
N ILE A 125 -11.82 -8.20 10.78
CA ILE A 125 -10.79 -7.37 10.12
C ILE A 125 -10.39 -8.02 8.81
N THR A 126 -10.24 -7.22 7.75
CA THR A 126 -9.68 -7.69 6.47
C THR A 126 -8.61 -6.74 5.96
N LEU A 127 -7.52 -7.26 5.43
CA LEU A 127 -6.54 -6.52 4.65
C LEU A 127 -6.46 -7.14 3.25
N LYS A 128 -6.92 -6.39 2.25
CA LYS A 128 -7.02 -6.84 0.85
C LYS A 128 -6.22 -5.94 -0.06
N SER A 129 -5.71 -6.50 -1.16
CA SER A 129 -5.12 -5.70 -2.22
C SER A 129 -6.12 -5.44 -3.35
N SER A 130 -5.96 -4.35 -4.10
CA SER A 130 -6.68 -4.14 -5.37
C SER A 130 -6.18 -5.03 -6.51
N GLY A 131 -4.99 -5.62 -6.37
CA GLY A 131 -4.38 -6.45 -7.40
C GLY A 131 -4.96 -7.85 -7.42
N ASP A 132 -5.28 -8.33 -8.61
CA ASP A 132 -5.72 -9.71 -8.82
C ASP A 132 -4.63 -10.70 -8.39
N GLY A 133 -5.01 -11.70 -7.59
CA GLY A 133 -4.10 -12.75 -7.13
C GLY A 133 -3.19 -12.38 -5.96
N CYS A 134 -3.27 -11.16 -5.43
CA CYS A 134 -2.51 -10.76 -4.25
C CYS A 134 -3.12 -11.35 -2.96
N PRO A 135 -2.29 -11.80 -1.98
CA PRO A 135 -2.80 -12.47 -0.78
C PRO A 135 -3.75 -11.60 0.05
N ASN A 136 -4.89 -12.17 0.45
CA ASN A 136 -5.80 -11.52 1.40
C ASN A 136 -5.54 -12.02 2.82
N ILE A 137 -5.59 -11.11 3.79
CA ILE A 137 -5.53 -11.43 5.22
C ILE A 137 -6.91 -11.17 5.80
N GLU A 138 -7.53 -12.19 6.40
CA GLU A 138 -8.84 -12.06 7.06
C GLU A 138 -8.78 -12.63 8.47
N TRP A 139 -9.23 -11.83 9.44
CA TRP A 139 -9.41 -12.22 10.84
C TRP A 139 -10.91 -12.12 11.16
N PRO A 140 -11.68 -13.21 11.01
CA PRO A 140 -13.14 -13.18 11.11
C PRO A 140 -13.66 -12.64 12.45
N GLU A 141 -12.94 -12.93 13.53
CA GLU A 141 -13.27 -12.51 14.89
C GLU A 141 -12.32 -11.43 15.42
N GLY A 142 -11.59 -10.74 14.54
CA GLY A 142 -10.57 -9.74 14.93
C GLY A 142 -9.37 -10.34 15.67
N ILE A 143 -9.21 -11.67 15.60
CA ILE A 143 -8.12 -12.44 16.17
C ILE A 143 -7.26 -12.99 15.03
N PRO A 144 -5.92 -12.89 15.11
CA PRO A 144 -5.03 -13.42 14.10
C PRO A 144 -5.29 -14.87 13.75
N THR A 145 -5.53 -15.14 12.46
CA THR A 145 -5.68 -16.49 11.91
C THR A 145 -5.01 -16.57 10.55
N GLY A 146 -4.53 -17.76 10.18
CA GLY A 146 -3.98 -18.02 8.85
C GLY A 146 -2.79 -17.15 8.47
N VAL A 147 -2.85 -16.55 7.27
CA VAL A 147 -1.81 -15.68 6.72
C VAL A 147 -1.84 -14.30 7.40
N SER A 148 -0.66 -13.75 7.66
CA SER A 148 -0.50 -12.43 8.32
C SER A 148 0.34 -11.45 7.49
N SER A 149 0.80 -11.86 6.31
CA SER A 149 1.57 -11.03 5.40
C SER A 149 1.33 -11.42 3.94
N GLY A 150 1.63 -10.49 3.04
CA GLY A 150 1.55 -10.67 1.61
C GLY A 150 2.40 -9.65 0.87
N SER A 151 2.54 -9.83 -0.43
CA SER A 151 3.17 -8.87 -1.31
C SER A 151 2.38 -8.76 -2.61
N CYS A 152 2.48 -7.59 -3.24
CA CYS A 152 1.78 -7.27 -4.48
C CYS A 152 2.58 -6.24 -5.28
N GLY A 153 2.16 -5.96 -6.52
CA GLY A 153 2.72 -4.85 -7.29
C GLY A 153 2.53 -3.52 -6.56
N SER A 154 3.53 -2.65 -6.57
CA SER A 154 3.48 -1.37 -5.84
C SER A 154 2.48 -0.35 -6.40
N SER A 155 1.91 -0.61 -7.59
CA SER A 155 0.76 0.13 -8.13
C SER A 155 -0.56 -0.22 -7.45
N GLU A 156 -0.63 -1.36 -6.77
CA GLU A 156 -1.86 -1.88 -6.17
C GLU A 156 -2.10 -1.29 -4.79
N ASN A 157 -3.36 -1.00 -4.47
CA ASN A 157 -3.75 -0.49 -3.17
C ASN A 157 -3.83 -1.60 -2.14
N SER A 158 -3.52 -1.28 -0.89
CA SER A 158 -3.71 -2.14 0.28
C SER A 158 -4.79 -1.51 1.16
N ILE A 159 -5.87 -2.24 1.39
CA ILE A 159 -7.08 -1.74 2.03
C ILE A 159 -7.34 -2.58 3.27
N LEU A 160 -7.09 -1.97 4.43
CA LEU A 160 -7.51 -2.49 5.73
C LEU A 160 -8.95 -2.04 6.00
N THR A 161 -9.81 -2.95 6.42
CA THR A 161 -11.21 -2.68 6.78
C THR A 161 -11.52 -3.31 8.12
N LEU A 162 -11.98 -2.49 9.06
CA LEU A 162 -12.47 -2.92 10.37
C LEU A 162 -14.00 -2.91 10.37
N CYS A 163 -14.59 -3.95 10.96
CA CYS A 163 -16.03 -4.16 11.03
C CYS A 163 -16.71 -4.04 9.66
N PRO A 164 -16.20 -4.69 8.59
CA PRO A 164 -16.74 -4.52 7.24
C PRO A 164 -18.27 -4.70 7.26
N PRO A 165 -19.02 -3.87 6.52
CA PRO A 165 -20.46 -4.03 6.44
C PRO A 165 -20.74 -5.47 6.03
N GLY A 166 -21.68 -6.12 6.73
CA GLY A 166 -22.02 -7.49 6.41
C GLY A 166 -22.42 -7.56 4.93
N THR A 167 -21.66 -8.28 4.13
CA THR A 167 -22.28 -9.05 3.05
C THR A 167 -23.07 -10.10 3.80
N SER A 168 -24.37 -9.89 3.98
CA SER A 168 -25.19 -10.92 4.59
C SER A 168 -24.98 -12.19 3.77
N LEU A 169 -24.68 -13.31 4.44
CA LEU A 169 -24.69 -14.61 3.76
C LEU A 169 -26.09 -14.94 3.23
N ASP A 170 -27.11 -14.18 3.66
CA ASP A 170 -28.49 -14.24 3.19
C ASP A 170 -28.65 -13.70 1.76
N ASP A 171 -27.73 -12.87 1.24
CA ASP A 171 -27.80 -12.36 -0.15
C ASP A 171 -27.36 -13.40 -1.21
N PHE A 172 -26.99 -14.63 -0.81
CA PHE A 172 -26.61 -15.72 -1.72
C PHE A 172 -27.59 -16.91 -1.73
N GLU A 173 -28.67 -16.88 -0.93
CA GLU A 173 -29.70 -17.93 -0.95
C GLU A 173 -30.95 -17.56 -1.77
N ASP A 174 -31.02 -16.33 -2.29
CA ASP A 174 -32.14 -15.86 -3.13
C ASP A 174 -31.65 -15.29 -4.48
N GLU A 175 -31.07 -16.11 -5.36
CA GLU A 175 -31.14 -15.95 -6.84
C GLU A 175 -30.77 -17.21 -7.63
#